data_AF-A0A2V3PMC4-F1
#
_entry.id   AF-A0A2V3PMC4-F1
#
_cell.length_a   1.000
_cell.length_b   1.000
_cell.length_c   1.000
_cell.angle_alpha   90.00
_cell.angle_beta   90.00
_cell.angle_gamma   90.00
#
_symmetry.space_group_name_H-M   'P 1'
#
loop_
_entity.id
_entity.type
_entity.pdbx_description
1 polymer ?
#
loop_
_entity_poly.entity_id
_entity_poly.type
_entity_poly.pdbx_seq_one_letter_code
_entity_poly.pdbx_strand_id
1 'polypeptide(L)'
;MKTKQTAYVFTDCDGLKHPFEYETLESLFEEIYKLWNEDYPEEVDFKVTLPDGNSFWLNLTLMHYCFSKGRISTTELIELIFEEKEAQA
;
A
#
# COMPACT_ATOMS: atom_id res chain seq x y z
N MET A 1 -13.86 -3.12 19.84
CA MET A 1 -13.75 -1.97 18.90
C MET A 1 -12.48 -2.15 18.12
N LYS A 2 -12.52 -2.16 16.79
CA LYS A 2 -11.30 -2.04 15.99
C LYS A 2 -10.84 -0.59 16.08
N THR A 3 -9.57 -0.38 16.42
CA THR A 3 -8.99 0.96 16.57
C THR A 3 -8.49 1.41 15.21
N LYS A 4 -9.00 2.53 14.71
CA LYS A 4 -8.47 3.16 13.49
C LYS A 4 -7.02 3.63 13.71
N GLN A 5 -6.20 3.43 12.70
CA GLN A 5 -4.80 3.84 12.63
C GLN A 5 -4.60 4.78 11.44
N THR A 6 -3.54 5.58 11.45
CA THR A 6 -3.20 6.48 10.35
C THR A 6 -1.85 6.11 9.75
N ALA A 7 -1.83 5.71 8.48
CA ALA A 7 -0.62 5.55 7.70
C ALA A 7 -0.39 6.80 6.85
N TYR A 8 0.87 7.07 6.50
CA TYR A 8 1.23 8.14 5.57
C TYR A 8 1.76 7.53 4.29
N VAL A 9 1.14 7.90 3.16
CA VAL A 9 1.49 7.45 1.82
C VAL A 9 2.19 8.58 1.10
N PHE A 10 3.36 8.32 0.55
CA PHE A 10 4.16 9.27 -0.19
C PHE A 10 4.36 8.80 -1.62
N THR A 11 4.24 9.75 -2.56
CA THR A 11 4.48 9.52 -3.98
C THR A 11 5.52 10.49 -4.50
N ASP A 12 6.41 10.02 -5.37
CA ASP A 12 7.38 10.90 -6.03
C ASP A 12 6.71 11.82 -7.06
N CYS A 13 5.47 11.53 -7.47
CA CYS A 13 4.75 12.29 -8.48
C CYS A 13 4.27 13.66 -8.00
N ASP A 14 3.82 13.76 -6.74
CA ASP A 14 3.34 15.02 -6.16
C ASP A 14 4.22 15.55 -5.03
N GLY A 15 5.13 14.72 -4.49
CA GLY A 15 5.99 15.08 -3.36
C GLY A 15 5.23 15.30 -2.05
N LEU A 16 3.98 14.86 -1.96
CA LEU A 16 3.11 15.05 -0.80
C LEU A 16 3.01 13.78 0.05
N LYS A 17 2.70 13.97 1.34
CA LYS A 17 2.36 12.88 2.27
C LYS A 17 0.87 12.89 2.53
N HIS A 18 0.20 11.84 2.10
CA HIS A 18 -1.25 11.66 2.23
C HIS A 18 -1.58 10.79 3.44
N PRO A 19 -2.41 11.25 4.38
CA PRO A 19 -2.85 10.43 5.52
C PRO A 19 -3.98 9.48 5.10
N PHE A 20 -3.86 8.20 5.48
CA PHE A 20 -4.88 7.17 5.28
C PHE A 20 -5.32 6.58 6.61
N GLU A 21 -6.62 6.65 6.90
CA GLU A 21 -7.21 5.94 8.03
C GLU A 21 -7.52 4.49 7.66
N TYR A 22 -7.11 3.53 8.50
CA TYR A 22 -7.36 2.11 8.25
C TYR A 22 -7.55 1.32 9.54
N GLU A 23 -8.19 0.15 9.44
CA GLU A 23 -8.34 -0.79 10.57
C GLU A 23 -7.44 -2.02 10.43
N THR A 24 -7.17 -2.44 9.20
CA THR A 24 -6.28 -3.55 8.85
C THR A 24 -5.44 -3.20 7.62
N LEU A 25 -4.32 -3.89 7.41
CA LEU A 25 -3.46 -3.65 6.24
C LEU A 25 -4.21 -3.89 4.92
N GLU A 26 -5.13 -4.85 4.88
CA GLU A 26 -5.98 -5.10 3.72
C GLU A 26 -6.83 -3.87 3.38
N SER A 27 -7.49 -3.27 4.39
CA SER A 27 -8.27 -2.05 4.19
C SER A 27 -7.41 -0.86 3.76
N LEU A 28 -6.19 -0.75 4.29
CA LEU A 28 -5.25 0.28 3.87
C LEU A 28 -4.88 0.14 2.39
N PHE A 29 -4.56 -1.08 1.95
CA PHE A 29 -4.12 -1.34 0.58
C PHE A 29 -5.29 -1.11 -0.39
N GLU A 30 -6.50 -1.54 -0.04
CA GLU A 30 -7.68 -1.30 -0.86
C GLU A 30 -7.95 0.20 -1.04
N GLU A 31 -7.85 1.01 0.01
CA GLU A 31 -8.07 2.46 -0.06
C GLU A 31 -6.98 3.17 -0.88
N ILE A 32 -5.71 2.75 -0.73
CA ILE A 32 -4.61 3.24 -1.57
C ILE A 32 -4.88 2.91 -3.04
N TYR A 33 -5.28 1.67 -3.34
CA TYR A 33 -5.58 1.25 -4.71
C TYR A 33 -6.72 2.06 -5.31
N LYS A 34 -7.83 2.25 -4.58
CA LYS A 34 -8.97 3.04 -5.07
C LYS A 34 -8.57 4.45 -5.45
N LEU A 35 -7.86 5.16 -4.56
CA LEU A 35 -7.47 6.54 -4.81
C LEU A 35 -6.50 6.66 -6.00
N TRP A 36 -5.51 5.78 -6.06
CA TRP A 36 -4.46 5.89 -7.09
C TRP A 36 -4.84 5.32 -8.45
N ASN A 37 -5.75 4.35 -8.51
CA ASN A 37 -6.25 3.81 -9.77
C ASN A 37 -7.13 4.83 -10.53
N GLU A 38 -7.72 5.81 -9.85
CA GLU A 38 -8.53 6.85 -10.49
C GLU A 38 -7.70 8.06 -10.97
N ASP A 39 -6.63 8.42 -10.26
CA ASP A 39 -5.94 9.69 -10.44
C ASP A 39 -4.56 9.64 -11.11
N TYR A 40 -3.89 8.48 -11.20
CA TYR A 40 -2.49 8.41 -11.69
C TYR A 40 -2.26 7.38 -12.81
N PRO A 41 -1.50 7.74 -13.86
CA PRO A 41 -1.08 6.79 -14.90
C PRO A 41 -0.16 5.71 -14.33
N GLU A 42 -0.22 4.53 -14.94
CA GLU A 42 0.46 3.30 -14.54
C GLU A 42 1.96 3.52 -14.25
N GLU A 43 2.49 2.83 -13.22
CA GLU A 43 3.93 2.74 -12.84
C GLU A 43 4.46 3.67 -11.72
N VAL A 44 3.63 4.06 -10.74
CA VAL A 44 4.13 4.76 -9.53
C VAL A 44 4.29 3.78 -8.37
N ASP A 45 5.47 3.77 -7.75
CA ASP A 45 5.70 3.10 -6.47
C ASP A 45 5.37 4.05 -5.30
N PHE A 46 4.71 3.52 -4.27
CA PHE A 46 4.28 4.29 -3.12
C PHE A 46 5.10 3.94 -1.90
N LYS A 47 5.65 4.92 -1.20
CA LYS A 47 6.22 4.68 0.12
C LYS A 47 5.14 4.83 1.18
N VAL A 48 4.89 3.77 1.93
CA VAL A 48 3.90 3.77 3.02
C VAL A 48 4.62 3.67 4.35
N THR A 49 4.31 4.59 5.26
CA THR A 49 4.80 4.62 6.64
C THR A 49 3.66 4.37 7.61
N LEU A 50 3.77 3.30 8.38
CA LEU A 50 2.82 2.90 9.42
C LEU A 50 3.01 3.71 10.72
N PRO A 51 2.04 3.68 11.66
CA PRO A 51 2.11 4.41 12.93
C PRO A 51 3.31 4.05 13.82
N ASP A 52 3.82 2.82 13.69
CA ASP A 52 5.00 2.33 14.42
C ASP A 52 6.33 2.82 13.82
N GLY A 53 6.27 3.60 12.72
CA GLY A 53 7.43 4.11 11.98
C GLY A 53 7.96 3.15 10.91
N ASN A 54 7.44 1.93 10.81
CA ASN A 54 7.84 1.02 9.75
C ASN A 54 7.40 1.55 8.40
N SER A 55 8.34 1.53 7.45
CA SER A 55 8.05 1.88 6.06
C SER A 55 8.28 0.69 5.13
N PHE A 56 7.52 0.67 4.04
CA PHE A 56 7.66 -0.26 2.93
C PHE A 56 7.25 0.42 1.62
N TRP A 57 7.67 -0.18 0.50
CA TRP A 57 7.27 0.26 -0.83
C TRP A 57 6.13 -0.61 -1.34
N LEU A 58 5.13 0.03 -1.92
CA LEU A 58 3.95 -0.57 -2.50
C LEU A 58 4.02 -0.38 -4.01
N ASN A 59 4.16 -1.49 -4.73
CA ASN A 59 4.23 -1.47 -6.18
C ASN A 59 2.83 -1.56 -6.79
N LEU A 60 2.48 -0.60 -7.66
CA LEU A 60 1.16 -0.54 -8.28
C LEU A 60 0.85 -1.78 -9.15
N THR A 61 1.85 -2.43 -9.74
CA THR A 61 1.66 -3.67 -10.52
C THR A 61 1.15 -4.81 -9.63
N LEU A 62 1.73 -4.98 -8.44
CA LEU A 62 1.27 -5.98 -7.48
C LEU A 62 -0.15 -5.67 -6.99
N MET A 63 -0.44 -4.39 -6.76
CA MET A 63 -1.80 -3.93 -6.41
C MET A 63 -2.80 -4.25 -7.52
N HIS A 64 -2.44 -4.06 -8.80
CA HIS A 64 -3.27 -4.43 -9.94
C HIS A 64 -3.51 -5.95 -10.00
N TYR A 65 -2.48 -6.76 -9.74
CA TYR A 65 -2.64 -8.21 -9.68
C TYR A 65 -3.60 -8.65 -8.56
N CYS A 66 -3.58 -7.98 -7.41
CA CYS A 66 -4.51 -8.24 -6.32
C CYS A 66 -5.93 -7.73 -6.62
N PHE A 67 -6.10 -6.42 -6.80
CA PHE A 67 -7.42 -5.77 -6.76
C PHE A 67 -8.11 -5.62 -8.12
N SER A 68 -7.37 -5.59 -9.24
CA SER A 68 -7.95 -5.49 -10.59
C SER A 68 -8.12 -6.86 -11.25
N LYS A 69 -7.09 -7.70 -11.13
CA LYS A 69 -7.02 -8.99 -11.84
C LYS A 69 -7.40 -10.19 -10.97
N GLY A 70 -7.38 -10.06 -9.64
CA GLY A 70 -7.65 -11.16 -8.72
C GLY A 70 -6.71 -12.35 -8.87
N ARG A 71 -5.46 -12.11 -9.27
CA ARG A 71 -4.44 -13.15 -9.49
C ARG A 71 -3.78 -13.63 -8.21
N ILE A 72 -3.72 -12.75 -7.21
CA ILE A 72 -3.25 -13.03 -5.85
C ILE A 72 -4.28 -12.46 -4.88
N SER A 73 -4.38 -13.04 -3.69
CA SER A 73 -5.17 -12.50 -2.58
C SER A 73 -4.46 -11.32 -1.91
N THR A 74 -5.21 -10.52 -1.14
CA THR A 74 -4.63 -9.43 -0.34
C THR A 74 -3.66 -9.94 0.71
N THR A 75 -3.90 -11.14 1.26
CA THR A 75 -2.98 -11.80 2.20
C THR A 75 -1.65 -12.13 1.53
N GLU A 76 -1.67 -12.77 0.35
CA GLU A 76 -0.45 -13.06 -0.42
C GLU A 76 0.29 -11.78 -0.80
N LEU A 77 -0.43 -10.71 -1.15
CA LEU A 77 0.18 -9.41 -1.43
C LEU A 77 0.93 -8.84 -0.20
N ILE A 78 0.32 -8.92 0.99
CA ILE A 78 0.94 -8.47 2.25
C ILE A 78 2.20 -9.30 2.51
N GLU A 79 2.11 -10.63 2.40
CA GLU A 79 3.26 -11.52 2.59
C GLU A 79 4.42 -11.15 1.66
N LEU A 80 4.16 -10.96 0.36
CA LEU A 80 5.19 -10.57 -0.62
C LEU A 80 5.90 -9.26 -0.24
N ILE A 81 5.15 -8.24 0.22
CA ILE A 81 5.70 -6.94 0.60
C ILE A 81 6.61 -7.05 1.84
N PHE A 82 6.24 -7.90 2.80
CA PHE A 82 6.99 -8.03 4.06
C PHE A 82 8.10 -9.10 3.99
N GLU A 83 8.00 -10.11 3.14
CA GLU A 83 9.07 -11.09 2.86
C GLU A 83 10.23 -10.46 2.08
N GLU A 84 9.95 -9.59 1.09
CA GLU A 84 11.00 -8.86 0.37
C GLU A 84 11.84 -7.96 1.28
N LYS A 85 11.25 -7.47 2.39
CA LYS A 85 11.94 -6.64 3.38
C LYS A 85 12.91 -7.44 4.26
N GLU A 86 12.60 -8.69 4.58
CA GLU A 86 13.49 -9.57 5.35
C GLU A 86 14.66 -10.09 4.52
N ALA A 87 14.47 -10.29 3.21
CA ALA A 87 15.54 -10.74 2.31
C ALA A 87 16.62 -9.67 2.01
N GLN A 88 16.32 -8.40 2.30
CA GLN A 88 17.21 -7.26 2.05
C GLN A 88 17.84 -6.66 3.33
N ALA A 89 17.50 -7.19 4.51
CA ALA A 89 18.02 -6.77 5.82
C ALA A 89 19.21 -7.62 6.28
#